data_AF-A0A6I4K1E3-F1
#
_entry.id   AF-A0A6I4K1E3-F1
#
_cell.length_a   1.000
_cell.length_b   1.000
_cell.length_c   1.000
_cell.angle_alpha   90.00
_cell.angle_beta   90.00
_cell.angle_gamma   90.00
#
_symmetry.space_group_name_H-M   'P 1'
#
loop_
_entity.id
_entity.type
_entity.pdbx_description
1 polymer ?
#
loop_
_entity_poly.entity_id
_entity_poly.type
_entity_poly.pdbx_seq_one_letter_code
_entity_poly.pdbx_strand_id
1 'polypeptide(L)'
;MKVVTYIRVSTKGQGDSGLGLDAQRDYITRAADQYGWEIVGEFIDVVSGKLAIEDRPEGAKALTLCKQENAQLVVAKLDRLSRSVHHIARLMEQTEFKVATMPQAKTFELHLFAALAQQEREFIASRTREALASLQKRADDGDVVAIQKVQNRSDALAKGRAVADITVANDQRMKNVNAHHATIQPHLLACLYNKVNTLQSVADCLNTKGLRTPRGSEFTPTAVRRLMLAFNVSF
;
A
#
# COMPACT_ATOMS: atom_id res chain seq x y z
N MET A 1 28.43 10.15 3.70
CA MET A 1 27.64 8.91 3.89
C MET A 1 26.62 8.83 2.78
N LYS A 2 26.52 7.70 2.05
CA LYS A 2 25.53 7.56 0.98
C LYS A 2 24.15 7.32 1.56
N VAL A 3 23.15 8.02 1.02
CA VAL A 3 21.75 7.90 1.45
C VAL A 3 20.81 7.79 0.25
N VAL A 4 19.76 6.99 0.44
CA VAL A 4 18.65 6.87 -0.51
C VAL A 4 17.41 7.50 0.11
N THR A 5 16.77 8.42 -0.58
CA THR A 5 15.66 9.19 -0.01
C THR A 5 14.33 8.62 -0.46
N TYR A 6 13.39 8.50 0.49
CA TYR A 6 12.05 7.98 0.23
C TYR A 6 10.97 8.96 0.67
N ILE A 7 10.11 9.33 -0.27
CA ILE A 7 9.05 10.31 -0.12
C ILE A 7 7.70 9.66 -0.44
N ARG A 8 6.66 9.99 0.34
CA ARG A 8 5.33 9.39 0.15
C ARG A 8 4.19 10.37 0.32
N VAL A 9 3.18 10.25 -0.56
CA VAL A 9 1.86 10.88 -0.43
C VAL A 9 0.74 9.84 -0.54
N SER A 10 -0.38 10.10 0.13
CA SER A 10 -1.45 9.10 0.29
C SER A 10 -2.47 9.09 -0.85
N THR A 11 -2.52 10.14 -1.67
CA THR A 11 -3.44 10.30 -2.83
C THR A 11 -2.78 11.17 -3.90
N LYS A 12 -3.15 10.97 -5.18
CA LYS A 12 -2.70 11.82 -6.30
C LYS A 12 -3.03 13.30 -6.07
N GLY A 13 -4.24 13.59 -5.56
CA GLY A 13 -4.65 14.98 -5.26
C GLY A 13 -3.83 15.68 -4.18
N GLN A 14 -3.17 14.95 -3.26
CA GLN A 14 -2.17 15.53 -2.35
C GLN A 14 -0.78 15.66 -2.98
N GLY A 15 -0.48 14.86 -4.01
CA GLY A 15 0.69 15.03 -4.86
C GLY A 15 0.58 16.29 -5.74
N ASP A 16 -0.62 16.59 -6.23
CA ASP A 16 -0.88 17.70 -7.16
C ASP A 16 -0.69 19.09 -6.53
N SER A 17 -0.83 19.23 -5.20
CA SER A 17 -0.54 20.51 -4.53
C SER A 17 0.96 20.79 -4.34
N GLY A 18 1.85 19.80 -4.52
CA GLY A 18 3.32 19.94 -4.36
C GLY A 18 3.81 20.12 -2.91
N LEU A 19 3.07 20.91 -2.11
CA LEU A 19 3.42 21.35 -0.75
C LEU A 19 3.84 20.21 0.20
N GLY A 20 3.22 19.04 0.09
CA GLY A 20 3.55 17.88 0.93
C GLY A 20 4.83 17.15 0.50
N LEU A 21 5.15 17.17 -0.79
CA LEU A 21 6.38 16.57 -1.35
C LEU A 21 7.56 17.51 -1.16
N ASP A 22 7.36 18.80 -1.45
CA ASP A 22 8.39 19.82 -1.33
C ASP A 22 8.84 19.98 0.13
N ALA A 23 7.90 20.01 1.08
CA ALA A 23 8.26 20.03 2.50
C ALA A 23 9.06 18.79 2.93
N GLN A 24 8.76 17.61 2.38
CA GLN A 24 9.53 16.39 2.68
C GLN A 24 10.94 16.46 2.10
N ARG A 25 11.05 16.91 0.84
CA ARG A 25 12.33 17.09 0.17
C ARG A 25 13.18 18.11 0.92
N ASP A 26 12.60 19.25 1.31
CA ASP A 26 13.27 20.28 2.11
C ASP A 26 13.82 19.75 3.44
N TYR A 27 13.05 18.96 4.19
CA TYR A 27 13.56 18.35 5.42
C TYR A 27 14.77 17.46 5.15
N ILE A 28 14.69 16.63 4.11
CA ILE A 28 15.74 15.69 3.74
C ILE A 28 16.99 16.43 3.26
N THR A 29 16.85 17.41 2.36
CA THR A 29 17.95 18.21 1.83
C THR A 29 18.64 18.98 2.94
N ARG A 30 17.89 19.66 3.83
CA ARG A 30 18.49 20.37 4.97
C ARG A 30 19.28 19.43 5.90
N ALA A 31 18.76 18.23 6.15
CA ALA A 31 19.49 17.23 6.94
C ALA A 31 20.72 16.72 6.18
N ALA A 32 20.61 16.46 4.87
CA ALA A 32 21.74 16.02 4.07
C ALA A 32 22.87 17.06 4.04
N ASP A 33 22.54 18.33 3.86
CA ASP A 33 23.51 19.44 3.88
C ASP A 33 24.17 19.59 5.25
N GLN A 34 23.37 19.51 6.33
CA GLN A 34 23.87 19.65 7.69
C GLN A 34 24.82 18.52 8.11
N TYR A 35 24.58 17.29 7.65
CA TYR A 35 25.32 16.10 8.07
C TYR A 35 26.24 15.53 6.98
N GLY A 36 26.39 16.21 5.83
CA GLY A 36 27.25 15.78 4.72
C GLY A 36 26.81 14.44 4.11
N TRP A 37 25.51 14.24 3.94
CA TRP A 37 24.97 13.05 3.28
C TRP A 37 24.96 13.22 1.77
N GLU A 38 25.35 12.17 1.07
CA GLU A 38 25.34 12.11 -0.39
C GLU A 38 24.08 11.37 -0.83
N ILE A 39 23.13 12.07 -1.45
CA ILE A 39 21.89 11.47 -1.94
C ILE A 39 22.19 10.75 -3.26
N VAL A 40 22.15 9.41 -3.24
CA VAL A 40 22.44 8.57 -4.43
C VAL A 40 21.19 8.19 -5.21
N GLY A 41 20.00 8.44 -4.66
CA GLY A 41 18.73 8.18 -5.34
C GLY A 41 17.54 8.69 -4.55
N GLU A 42 16.50 9.12 -5.26
CA GLU A 42 15.23 9.58 -4.70
C GLU A 42 14.07 8.75 -5.25
N PHE A 43 13.21 8.28 -4.36
CA PHE A 43 12.06 7.45 -4.67
C PHE A 43 10.77 8.07 -4.13
N ILE A 44 9.74 8.16 -4.98
CA ILE A 44 8.48 8.83 -4.66
C ILE A 44 7.31 7.89 -4.87
N ASP A 45 6.62 7.54 -3.79
CA ASP A 45 5.43 6.68 -3.83
C ASP A 45 4.12 7.47 -3.64
N VAL A 46 3.13 7.18 -4.49
CA VAL A 46 1.74 7.63 -4.32
C VAL A 46 0.89 6.46 -3.83
N VAL A 47 1.12 6.05 -2.58
CA VAL A 47 0.45 4.90 -1.96
C VAL A 47 0.09 5.13 -0.50
N SER A 48 -0.89 4.36 -0.04
CA SER A 48 -1.32 4.39 1.37
C SER A 48 -0.20 3.95 2.31
N GLY A 49 0.00 4.71 3.38
CA GLY A 49 0.94 4.37 4.46
C GLY A 49 0.54 3.14 5.29
N LYS A 50 -0.57 2.47 4.96
CA LYS A 50 -0.96 1.17 5.56
C LYS A 50 -0.12 0.01 5.03
N LEU A 51 0.32 0.07 3.77
CA LEU A 51 1.19 -0.96 3.19
C LEU A 51 2.58 -0.87 3.83
N ALA A 52 3.25 -2.00 4.06
CA ALA A 52 4.66 -1.98 4.46
C ALA A 52 5.49 -1.40 3.31
N ILE A 53 6.66 -0.82 3.61
CA ILE A 53 7.50 -0.17 2.58
C ILE A 53 7.97 -1.16 1.51
N GLU A 54 8.21 -2.41 1.89
CA GLU A 54 8.60 -3.51 1.01
C GLU A 54 7.52 -3.90 -0.01
N ASP A 55 6.24 -3.68 0.32
CA ASP A 55 5.10 -3.99 -0.56
C ASP A 55 4.80 -2.84 -1.53
N ARG A 56 5.56 -1.74 -1.46
CA ARG A 56 5.35 -0.55 -2.30
C ARG A 56 6.30 -0.58 -3.49
N PRO A 57 5.84 -0.18 -4.69
CA PRO A 57 6.67 -0.23 -5.90
C PRO A 57 7.99 0.55 -5.78
N GLU A 58 7.94 1.80 -5.33
CA GLU A 58 9.15 2.61 -5.18
C GLU A 58 9.87 2.35 -3.86
N GLY A 59 9.14 1.99 -2.80
CA GLY A 59 9.72 1.55 -1.53
C GLY A 59 10.63 0.32 -1.67
N ALA A 60 10.20 -0.71 -2.41
CA ALA A 60 11.02 -1.89 -2.68
C ALA A 60 12.29 -1.54 -3.45
N LYS A 61 12.19 -0.69 -4.49
CA LYS A 61 13.35 -0.22 -5.27
C LYS A 61 14.33 0.58 -4.40
N ALA A 62 13.83 1.44 -3.52
CA ALA A 62 14.65 2.20 -2.59
C ALA A 62 15.46 1.27 -1.67
N LEU A 63 14.81 0.24 -1.11
CA LEU A 63 15.50 -0.76 -0.28
C LEU A 63 16.53 -1.58 -1.05
N THR A 64 16.23 -1.95 -2.30
CA THR A 64 17.19 -2.63 -3.17
C THR A 64 18.41 -1.74 -3.45
N LEU A 65 18.21 -0.46 -3.76
CA LEU A 65 19.32 0.48 -3.98
C LEU A 65 20.15 0.69 -2.71
N CYS A 66 19.50 0.79 -1.54
CA CYS A 66 20.21 0.86 -0.25
C CYS A 66 21.18 -0.31 -0.08
N LYS A 67 20.73 -1.54 -0.41
CA LYS A 67 21.55 -2.75 -0.32
C LYS A 67 22.69 -2.77 -1.34
N GLN A 68 22.44 -2.30 -2.56
CA GLN A 68 23.45 -2.30 -3.63
C GLN A 68 24.57 -1.29 -3.37
N GLU A 69 24.21 -0.09 -2.90
CA GLU A 69 25.15 1.01 -2.69
C GLU A 69 25.71 1.08 -1.26
N ASN A 70 25.35 0.11 -0.40
CA ASN A 70 25.60 0.14 1.04
C ASN A 70 25.20 1.49 1.67
N ALA A 71 24.05 2.00 1.25
CA ALA A 71 23.51 3.31 1.60
C ALA A 71 22.40 3.17 2.65
N GLN A 72 22.21 4.22 3.46
CA GLN A 72 21.12 4.25 4.45
C GLN A 72 19.85 4.86 3.85
N LEU A 73 18.69 4.32 4.24
CA LEU A 73 17.41 4.88 3.83
C LEU A 73 17.13 6.17 4.63
N VAL A 74 16.69 7.24 3.98
CA VAL A 74 16.32 8.50 4.63
C VAL A 74 14.87 8.85 4.30
N VAL A 75 14.11 9.18 5.33
CA VAL A 75 12.74 9.72 5.20
C VAL A 75 12.61 11.04 5.92
N ALA A 76 11.68 11.89 5.49
CA ALA A 76 11.44 13.17 6.16
C ALA A 76 10.96 12.97 7.61
N LYS A 77 9.95 12.12 7.81
CA LYS A 77 9.31 11.81 9.10
C LYS A 77 8.97 10.32 9.20
N LEU A 78 8.86 9.79 10.41
CA LEU A 78 8.66 8.36 10.68
C LEU A 78 7.35 7.80 10.07
N ASP A 79 6.29 8.61 10.02
CA ASP A 79 4.99 8.25 9.46
C ASP A 79 4.99 8.09 7.92
N ARG A 80 6.09 8.46 7.25
CA ARG A 80 6.29 8.20 5.83
C ARG A 80 6.62 6.73 5.56
N LEU A 81 7.35 6.08 6.49
CA LEU A 81 7.70 4.65 6.41
C LEU A 81 6.48 3.77 6.62
N SER A 82 5.73 3.96 7.70
CA SER A 82 4.51 3.19 7.96
C SER A 82 3.61 3.82 9.01
N ARG A 83 2.33 3.45 8.97
CA ARG A 83 1.34 3.70 10.02
C ARG A 83 1.26 2.54 11.04
N SER A 84 2.11 1.53 10.97
CA SER A 84 2.12 0.42 11.92
C SER A 84 3.45 0.34 12.64
N VAL A 85 3.43 0.31 13.98
CA VAL A 85 4.64 0.07 14.79
C VAL A 85 5.29 -1.24 14.40
N HIS A 86 4.49 -2.27 14.14
CA HIS A 86 4.98 -3.57 13.69
C HIS A 86 5.80 -3.46 12.39
N HIS A 87 5.33 -2.69 11.41
CA HIS A 87 6.09 -2.49 10.15
C HIS A 87 7.38 -1.69 10.38
N ILE A 88 7.37 -0.69 11.26
CA ILE A 88 8.56 0.09 11.58
C ILE A 88 9.59 -0.79 12.28
N ALA A 89 9.17 -1.56 13.28
CA ALA A 89 10.04 -2.47 14.02
C ALA A 89 10.69 -3.50 13.08
N ARG A 90 9.89 -4.13 12.21
CA ARG A 90 10.40 -5.07 11.20
C ARG A 90 11.42 -4.41 10.26
N LEU A 91 11.17 -3.18 9.82
CA LEU A 91 12.11 -2.45 8.98
C LEU A 91 13.43 -2.16 9.70
N MET A 92 13.37 -1.81 10.98
CA MET A 92 14.56 -1.55 11.81
C MET A 92 15.45 -2.78 11.98
N GLU A 93 14.87 -3.98 11.96
CA GLU A 93 15.63 -5.26 11.96
C GLU A 93 16.29 -5.56 10.61
N GLN A 94 15.71 -5.05 9.51
CA GLN A 94 16.11 -5.40 8.15
C GLN A 94 17.04 -4.38 7.49
N THR A 95 16.98 -3.10 7.87
CA THR A 95 17.67 -2.01 7.18
C THR A 95 17.91 -0.84 8.11
N GLU A 96 19.12 -0.28 8.05
CA GLU A 96 19.43 0.98 8.74
C GLU A 96 18.78 2.16 8.00
N PHE A 97 18.06 2.99 8.75
CA PHE A 97 17.46 4.19 8.22
C PHE A 97 17.61 5.38 9.17
N LYS A 98 17.47 6.58 8.59
CA LYS A 98 17.48 7.86 9.27
C LYS A 98 16.18 8.61 8.99
N VAL A 99 15.80 9.44 9.94
CA VAL A 99 14.64 10.32 9.82
C VAL A 99 15.16 11.75 9.85
N ALA A 100 14.90 12.53 8.81
CA ALA A 100 15.46 13.86 8.63
C ALA A 100 15.08 14.84 9.75
N THR A 101 13.89 14.70 10.36
CA THR A 101 13.50 15.50 11.52
C THR A 101 14.12 15.04 12.84
N MET A 102 14.74 13.86 12.88
CA MET A 102 15.45 13.33 14.04
C MET A 102 16.72 12.53 13.62
N PRO A 103 17.71 13.18 12.98
CA PRO A 103 18.86 12.49 12.34
C PRO A 103 19.73 11.66 13.28
N GLN A 104 19.75 12.05 14.56
CA GLN A 104 20.53 11.39 15.61
C GLN A 104 19.71 10.40 16.44
N ALA A 105 18.43 10.17 16.09
CA ALA A 105 17.58 9.26 16.84
C ALA A 105 18.19 7.85 16.90
N LYS A 106 18.27 7.31 18.10
CA LYS A 106 18.70 5.92 18.34
C LYS A 106 17.54 4.96 18.10
N THR A 107 17.86 3.69 17.93
CA THR A 107 16.88 2.60 17.75
C THR A 107 15.78 2.63 18.81
N PHE A 108 16.14 2.78 20.09
CA PHE A 108 15.15 2.90 21.18
C PHE A 108 14.19 4.07 20.99
N GLU A 109 14.72 5.25 20.63
CA GLU A 109 13.92 6.46 20.45
C GLU A 109 12.96 6.30 19.25
N LEU A 110 13.44 5.69 18.15
CA LEU A 110 12.60 5.38 16.99
C LEU A 110 11.43 4.44 17.35
N HIS A 111 11.66 3.42 18.16
CA HIS A 111 10.59 2.55 18.65
C HIS A 111 9.58 3.32 19.52
N LEU A 112 10.08 4.16 20.44
CA LEU A 112 9.22 4.98 21.30
C LEU A 112 8.36 5.95 20.47
N PHE A 113 8.97 6.66 19.51
CA PHE A 113 8.24 7.57 18.62
C PHE A 113 7.24 6.81 17.73
N ALA A 114 7.58 5.62 17.24
CA ALA A 114 6.64 4.79 16.49
C ALA A 114 5.41 4.45 17.35
N ALA A 115 5.64 4.02 18.59
CA ALA A 115 4.58 3.63 19.53
C ALA A 115 3.67 4.81 19.86
N LEU A 116 4.25 5.95 20.23
CA LEU A 116 3.51 7.19 20.52
C LEU A 116 2.69 7.64 19.30
N ALA A 117 3.29 7.62 18.10
CA ALA A 117 2.59 7.99 16.89
C ALA A 117 1.43 7.04 16.54
N GLN A 118 1.51 5.76 16.91
CA GLN A 118 0.40 4.83 16.75
C GLN A 118 -0.71 5.10 17.77
N GLN A 119 -0.36 5.25 19.05
CA GLN A 119 -1.32 5.55 20.11
C GLN A 119 -2.09 6.84 19.82
N GLU A 120 -1.41 7.91 19.39
CA GLU A 120 -2.05 9.16 19.02
C GLU A 120 -3.07 8.98 17.88
N ARG A 121 -2.74 8.16 16.88
CA ARG A 121 -3.65 7.86 15.77
C ARG A 121 -4.86 7.05 16.22
N GLU A 122 -4.66 6.11 17.13
CA GLU A 122 -5.74 5.33 17.74
C GLU A 122 -6.67 6.23 18.57
N PHE A 123 -6.12 7.18 19.34
CA PHE A 123 -6.90 8.16 20.09
C PHE A 123 -7.67 9.14 19.20
N ILE A 124 -7.05 9.66 18.14
CA ILE A 124 -7.77 10.50 17.17
C ILE A 124 -8.93 9.71 16.54
N ALA A 125 -8.68 8.45 16.19
CA ALA A 125 -9.71 7.58 15.63
C ALA A 125 -10.84 7.26 16.62
N SER A 126 -10.52 6.98 17.89
CA SER A 126 -11.53 6.72 18.93
C SER A 126 -12.37 7.96 19.20
N ARG A 127 -11.74 9.12 19.42
CA ARG A 127 -12.44 10.40 19.64
C ARG A 127 -13.35 10.77 18.49
N THR A 128 -12.90 10.56 17.25
CA THR A 128 -13.73 10.80 16.06
C THR A 128 -14.93 9.86 16.03
N ARG A 129 -14.72 8.58 16.34
CA ARG A 129 -15.79 7.57 16.38
C ARG A 129 -16.82 7.89 17.47
N GLU A 130 -16.38 8.26 18.66
CA GLU A 130 -17.23 8.65 19.78
C GLU A 130 -18.04 9.91 19.45
N ALA A 131 -17.41 10.93 18.87
CA ALA A 131 -18.09 12.14 18.43
C ALA A 131 -19.15 11.84 17.35
N LEU A 132 -18.84 10.95 16.40
CA LEU A 132 -19.79 10.51 15.38
C LEU A 132 -20.94 9.69 15.97
N ALA A 133 -20.68 8.83 16.95
CA ALA A 133 -21.71 8.05 17.63
C ALA A 133 -22.66 8.96 18.43
N SER A 134 -22.11 9.97 19.13
CA SER A 134 -22.90 10.98 19.83
C SER A 134 -23.75 11.82 18.86
N LEU A 135 -23.18 12.20 17.72
CA LEU A 135 -23.91 12.91 16.67
C LEU A 135 -25.05 12.06 16.10
N GLN A 136 -24.80 10.77 15.83
CA GLN A 136 -25.83 9.86 15.35
C GLN A 136 -26.96 9.69 16.36
N LYS A 137 -26.62 9.48 17.64
CA LYS A 137 -27.63 9.35 18.71
C LYS A 137 -28.53 10.59 18.78
N ARG A 138 -27.96 11.80 18.72
CA ARG A 138 -28.74 13.04 18.69
C ARG A 138 -29.66 13.12 17.47
N ALA A 139 -29.19 12.64 16.32
CA ALA A 139 -30.02 12.59 15.12
C ALA A 139 -31.19 11.62 15.28
N ASP A 140 -30.95 10.46 15.88
CA ASP A 140 -31.98 9.45 16.18
C ASP A 140 -33.01 9.97 17.21
N ASP A 141 -32.56 10.80 18.16
CA ASP A 141 -33.41 11.49 19.15
C ASP A 141 -34.21 12.68 18.55
N GLY A 142 -34.05 12.98 17.25
CA GLY A 142 -34.83 13.99 16.53
C GLY A 142 -34.20 15.39 16.44
N ASP A 143 -32.93 15.57 16.80
CA ASP A 143 -32.22 16.85 16.64
C ASP A 143 -31.99 17.16 15.15
N VAL A 144 -32.73 18.15 14.64
CA VAL A 144 -32.70 18.59 13.23
C VAL A 144 -31.29 18.97 12.76
N VAL A 145 -30.47 19.57 13.63
CA VAL A 145 -29.09 19.97 13.29
C VAL A 145 -28.20 18.73 13.18
N ALA A 146 -28.39 17.75 14.06
CA ALA A 146 -27.64 16.50 14.01
C ALA A 146 -28.00 15.67 12.77
N ILE A 147 -29.29 15.58 12.43
CA ILE A 147 -29.80 14.91 11.22
C ILE A 147 -29.14 15.50 9.98
N GLN A 148 -29.16 16.84 9.84
CA GLN A 148 -28.55 17.52 8.69
C GLN A 148 -27.04 17.26 8.59
N LYS A 149 -26.32 17.26 9.71
CA LYS A 149 -24.88 16.97 9.73
C LYS A 149 -24.56 15.53 9.32
N VAL A 150 -25.37 14.56 9.73
CA VAL A 150 -25.23 13.16 9.32
C VAL A 150 -25.49 13.01 7.83
N GLN A 151 -26.54 13.64 7.30
CA GLN A 151 -26.85 13.65 5.87
C GLN A 151 -25.72 14.27 5.03
N ASN A 152 -25.25 15.47 5.39
CA ASN A 152 -24.15 16.14 4.70
C ASN A 152 -22.89 15.26 4.63
N ARG A 153 -22.59 14.54 5.70
CA ARG A 153 -21.45 13.61 5.74
C ARG A 153 -21.66 12.42 4.83
N SER A 154 -22.86 11.82 4.82
CA SER A 154 -23.20 10.71 3.94
C SER A 154 -23.08 11.11 2.46
N ASP A 155 -23.56 12.29 2.09
CA ASP A 155 -23.45 12.84 0.74
C ASP A 155 -22.00 13.12 0.35
N ALA A 156 -21.21 13.70 1.26
CA ALA A 156 -19.78 13.92 1.04
C ALA A 156 -19.02 12.59 0.84
N LEU A 157 -19.34 11.55 1.60
CA LEU A 157 -18.74 10.22 1.42
C LEU A 157 -19.17 9.56 0.11
N ALA A 158 -20.42 9.74 -0.32
CA ALA A 158 -20.89 9.25 -1.62
C ALA A 158 -20.14 9.93 -2.77
N LYS A 159 -19.96 11.25 -2.70
CA LYS A 159 -19.16 12.03 -3.66
C LYS A 159 -17.68 11.62 -3.66
N GLY A 160 -17.09 11.43 -2.47
CA GLY A 160 -15.69 11.00 -2.34
C GLY A 160 -15.42 9.59 -2.88
N ARG A 161 -16.39 8.67 -2.74
CA ARG A 161 -16.30 7.31 -3.31
C ARG A 161 -16.44 7.30 -4.84
N ALA A 162 -17.13 8.28 -5.41
CA ALA A 162 -17.32 8.38 -6.86
C ALA A 162 -16.10 8.94 -7.62
N VAL A 163 -15.18 9.67 -6.95
CA VAL A 163 -14.21 10.54 -7.67
C VAL A 163 -12.76 10.03 -7.77
N ALA A 164 -12.26 9.02 -7.04
CA ALA A 164 -10.81 8.72 -7.20
C ALA A 164 -10.29 7.30 -6.89
N ASP A 165 -10.92 6.50 -6.04
CA ASP A 165 -10.24 5.28 -5.51
C ASP A 165 -10.67 3.96 -6.16
N ILE A 166 -11.75 3.94 -6.95
CA ILE A 166 -12.24 2.69 -7.57
C ILE A 166 -11.52 2.42 -8.91
N THR A 167 -11.23 3.44 -9.71
CA THR A 167 -10.62 3.26 -11.05
C THR A 167 -9.14 2.88 -10.96
N VAL A 168 -8.32 3.58 -10.18
CA VAL A 168 -6.87 3.29 -10.11
C VAL A 168 -6.58 1.96 -9.41
N ALA A 169 -7.29 1.65 -8.31
CA ALA A 169 -7.13 0.38 -7.60
C ALA A 169 -7.68 -0.81 -8.39
N ASN A 170 -8.80 -0.64 -9.11
CA ASN A 170 -9.26 -1.67 -10.04
C ASN A 170 -8.35 -1.80 -11.24
N ASP A 171 -7.82 -0.71 -11.81
CA ASP A 171 -6.90 -0.76 -12.95
C ASP A 171 -5.63 -1.52 -12.59
N GLN A 172 -5.05 -1.26 -11.42
CA GLN A 172 -3.86 -2.00 -10.99
C GLN A 172 -4.18 -3.47 -10.69
N ARG A 173 -5.33 -3.75 -10.08
CA ARG A 173 -5.80 -5.13 -9.87
C ARG A 173 -6.04 -5.86 -11.19
N MET A 174 -6.64 -5.19 -12.16
CA MET A 174 -6.92 -5.72 -13.50
C MET A 174 -5.63 -5.93 -14.30
N LYS A 175 -4.63 -5.04 -14.18
CA LYS A 175 -3.30 -5.24 -14.76
C LYS A 175 -2.62 -6.49 -14.24
N ASN A 176 -2.65 -6.71 -12.92
CA ASN A 176 -2.05 -7.91 -12.31
C ASN A 176 -2.79 -9.20 -12.71
N VAL A 177 -4.12 -9.15 -12.80
CA VAL A 177 -4.94 -10.28 -13.29
C VAL A 177 -4.63 -10.57 -14.75
N ASN A 178 -4.55 -9.56 -15.61
CA ASN A 178 -4.26 -9.70 -17.04
C ASN A 178 -2.85 -10.24 -17.30
N ALA A 179 -1.84 -9.75 -16.56
CA ALA A 179 -0.47 -10.25 -16.65
C ALA A 179 -0.39 -11.74 -16.25
N HIS A 180 -1.07 -12.12 -15.16
CA HIS A 180 -1.16 -13.51 -14.75
C HIS A 180 -1.89 -14.38 -15.78
N HIS A 181 -2.99 -13.86 -16.33
CA HIS A 181 -3.75 -14.53 -17.39
C HIS A 181 -2.91 -14.79 -18.63
N ALA A 182 -2.09 -13.83 -19.07
CA ALA A 182 -1.18 -14.01 -20.20
C ALA A 182 -0.19 -15.17 -19.99
N THR A 183 0.30 -15.34 -18.76
CA THR A 183 1.18 -16.47 -18.41
C THR A 183 0.43 -17.81 -18.39
N ILE A 184 -0.80 -17.86 -17.85
CA ILE A 184 -1.55 -19.11 -17.67
C ILE A 184 -2.22 -19.60 -18.95
N GLN A 185 -2.66 -18.69 -19.84
CA GLN A 185 -3.39 -19.03 -21.07
C GLN A 185 -2.74 -20.13 -21.94
N PRO A 186 -1.44 -20.08 -22.29
CA PRO A 186 -0.82 -21.14 -23.08
C PRO A 186 -0.81 -22.50 -22.38
N HIS A 187 -0.65 -22.52 -21.05
CA HIS A 187 -0.65 -23.76 -20.27
C HIS A 187 -2.05 -24.36 -20.15
N LEU A 188 -3.07 -23.52 -20.00
CA LEU A 188 -4.48 -23.93 -20.01
C LEU A 188 -4.84 -24.57 -21.34
N LEU A 189 -4.51 -23.92 -22.47
CA LEU A 189 -4.75 -24.46 -23.81
C LEU A 189 -4.03 -25.79 -24.03
N ALA A 190 -2.77 -25.91 -23.58
CA ALA A 190 -2.02 -27.16 -23.64
C ALA A 190 -2.66 -28.28 -22.79
N CYS A 191 -3.23 -27.97 -21.63
CA CYS A 191 -3.95 -28.95 -20.81
C CYS A 191 -5.26 -29.40 -21.49
N LEU A 192 -5.98 -28.50 -22.16
CA LEU A 192 -7.20 -28.84 -22.92
C LEU A 192 -6.90 -29.70 -24.17
N TYR A 193 -5.79 -29.42 -24.85
CA TYR A 193 -5.35 -30.19 -26.03
C TYR A 193 -5.08 -31.67 -25.71
N ASN A 194 -4.72 -31.99 -24.46
CA ASN A 194 -4.51 -33.36 -23.99
C ASN A 194 -5.82 -34.17 -23.78
N LYS A 195 -6.95 -33.72 -24.35
CA LYS A 195 -8.29 -34.35 -24.25
C LYS A 195 -8.79 -34.50 -22.81
N VAL A 196 -8.41 -33.56 -21.97
CA VAL A 196 -8.84 -33.49 -20.58
C VAL A 196 -10.23 -32.85 -20.53
N ASN A 197 -11.25 -33.59 -20.08
CA ASN A 197 -12.67 -33.23 -20.25
C ASN A 197 -13.39 -32.83 -18.96
N THR A 198 -12.67 -32.65 -17.85
CA THR A 198 -13.26 -32.16 -16.59
C THR A 198 -12.48 -30.98 -16.03
N LEU A 199 -13.19 -30.08 -15.34
CA LEU A 199 -12.57 -28.91 -14.72
C LEU A 199 -11.54 -29.30 -13.65
N GLN A 200 -11.77 -30.43 -12.97
CA GLN A 200 -10.84 -31.00 -11.98
C GLN A 200 -9.54 -31.44 -12.64
N SER A 201 -9.63 -32.21 -13.72
CA SER A 201 -8.43 -32.72 -14.40
C SER A 201 -7.61 -31.60 -15.07
N VAL A 202 -8.24 -30.51 -15.52
CA VAL A 202 -7.52 -29.31 -15.96
C VAL A 202 -6.85 -28.60 -14.77
N ALA A 203 -7.50 -28.53 -13.60
CA ALA A 203 -6.90 -27.96 -12.39
C ALA A 203 -5.67 -28.76 -11.95
N ASP A 204 -5.78 -30.09 -11.94
CA ASP A 204 -4.68 -31.01 -11.60
C ASP A 204 -3.52 -30.86 -12.60
N CYS A 205 -3.80 -30.71 -13.90
CA CYS A 205 -2.79 -30.45 -14.93
C CYS A 205 -2.03 -29.13 -14.68
N LEU A 206 -2.73 -28.05 -14.33
CA LEU A 206 -2.10 -26.76 -14.03
C LEU A 206 -1.27 -26.82 -12.74
N ASN A 207 -1.79 -27.46 -11.69
CA ASN A 207 -1.09 -27.62 -10.42
C ASN A 207 0.16 -28.51 -10.55
N THR A 208 0.09 -29.58 -11.33
CA THR A 208 1.24 -30.47 -11.61
C THR A 208 2.36 -29.73 -12.33
N LYS A 209 2.02 -28.75 -13.18
CA LYS A 209 3.00 -27.86 -13.83
C LYS A 209 3.58 -26.78 -12.89
N GLY A 210 3.24 -26.81 -11.59
CA GLY A 210 3.69 -25.85 -10.59
C GLY A 210 3.02 -24.48 -10.66
N LEU A 211 1.97 -24.33 -11.47
CA LEU A 211 1.26 -23.07 -11.62
C LEU A 211 0.30 -22.86 -10.45
N ARG A 212 0.28 -21.64 -9.92
CA ARG A 212 -0.59 -21.23 -8.81
C ARG A 212 -1.46 -20.05 -9.21
N THR A 213 -2.57 -19.86 -8.50
CA THR A 213 -3.45 -18.69 -8.67
C THR A 213 -2.70 -17.38 -8.34
N PRO A 214 -3.23 -16.19 -8.69
CA PRO A 214 -2.60 -14.90 -8.36
C PRO A 214 -2.33 -14.68 -6.86
N ARG A 215 -2.98 -15.45 -5.98
CA ARG A 215 -2.81 -15.40 -4.52
C ARG A 215 -1.92 -16.52 -3.97
N GLY A 216 -1.27 -17.30 -4.83
CA GLY A 216 -0.37 -18.39 -4.46
C GLY A 216 -1.05 -19.72 -4.13
N SER A 217 -2.38 -19.79 -4.14
CA SER A 217 -3.12 -21.04 -3.88
C SER A 217 -3.17 -21.95 -5.11
N GLU A 218 -3.43 -23.25 -4.89
CA GLU A 218 -3.66 -24.22 -5.96
C GLU A 218 -4.92 -23.88 -6.77
N PHE A 219 -4.94 -24.27 -8.04
CA PHE A 219 -6.11 -24.17 -8.88
C PHE A 219 -7.19 -25.16 -8.44
N THR A 220 -8.41 -24.67 -8.31
CA THR A 220 -9.62 -25.47 -8.06
C THR A 220 -10.48 -25.53 -9.32
N PRO A 221 -11.42 -26.49 -9.46
CA PRO A 221 -12.34 -26.56 -10.61
C PRO A 221 -13.08 -25.23 -10.87
N THR A 222 -13.48 -24.55 -9.80
CA THR A 222 -14.15 -23.24 -9.88
C THR A 222 -13.23 -22.16 -10.41
N ALA A 223 -11.94 -22.17 -10.05
CA ALA A 223 -10.94 -21.25 -10.59
C ALA A 223 -10.68 -21.51 -12.07
N VAL A 224 -10.60 -22.77 -12.48
CA VAL A 224 -10.45 -23.17 -13.89
C VAL A 224 -11.66 -22.74 -14.72
N ARG A 225 -12.90 -22.94 -14.22
CA ARG A 225 -14.11 -22.48 -14.90
C ARG A 225 -14.08 -20.97 -15.17
N ARG A 226 -13.60 -20.18 -14.19
CA ARG A 226 -13.48 -18.73 -14.33
C ARG A 226 -12.41 -18.34 -15.36
N LEU A 227 -11.28 -19.05 -15.41
CA LEU A 227 -10.25 -18.85 -16.44
C LEU A 227 -10.78 -19.19 -17.84
N MET A 228 -11.46 -20.32 -17.99
CA MET A 228 -12.03 -20.74 -19.28
C MET A 228 -13.05 -19.71 -19.80
N LEU A 229 -13.93 -19.20 -18.92
CA LEU A 229 -14.85 -18.10 -19.26
C LEU A 229 -14.11 -16.81 -19.61
N ALA A 230 -13.02 -16.48 -18.90
CA ALA A 230 -12.24 -15.27 -19.16
C ALA A 230 -11.50 -15.31 -20.51
N PHE A 231 -11.07 -16.50 -20.95
CA PHE A 231 -10.41 -16.70 -22.25
C PHE A 231 -11.36 -17.11 -23.38
N ASN A 232 -12.66 -17.24 -23.08
CA ASN A 232 -13.67 -17.71 -24.02
C ASN A 232 -13.33 -19.08 -24.66
N VAL A 233 -12.86 -20.01 -23.84
CA VAL A 233 -12.50 -21.38 -24.23
C VAL A 233 -13.40 -22.42 -23.56
N SER A 234 -13.70 -23.49 -24.29
CA SER A 234 -14.42 -24.67 -23.79
C SER A 234 -13.54 -25.92 -23.89
N PHE A 235 -14.06 -27.05 -23.40
CA PHE A 235 -13.56 -28.37 -23.80
C PHE A 235 -13.76 -28.59 -25.31
#